data_AF-A0A2N9NGV1-F1
#
_entry.id   AF-A0A2N9NGV1-F1
#
_cell.length_a   1.000
_cell.length_b   1.000
_cell.length_c   1.000
_cell.angle_alpha   90.00
_cell.angle_beta   90.00
_cell.angle_gamma   90.00
#
_symmetry.space_group_name_H-M   'P 1'
#
loop_
_entity.id
_entity.type
_entity.pdbx_description
1 polymer ?
#
loop_
_entity_poly.entity_id
_entity_poly.type
_entity_poly.pdbx_seq_one_letter_code
_entity_poly.pdbx_strand_id
1 'polypeptide(L)'
;MNVTRDIINDLIPLYVANECSADTRALVQEYLQKNPQLADELRRIISTPVPGAVPSGNGPDEVRAFREARRRLRRRSWLMAFAIFFSLAPLSFFSGGGQTWWMLRDSAGSALVYATLGLVFWIIYAMDRRRSRSF
;
A
#
# COMPACT_ATOMS: atom_id res chain seq x y z
N MET A 1 27.71 -31.38 -13.59
CA MET A 1 27.96 -29.92 -13.79
C MET A 1 28.81 -29.45 -12.64
N ASN A 2 29.92 -28.75 -12.91
CA ASN A 2 30.81 -28.27 -11.86
C ASN A 2 30.28 -26.91 -11.38
N VAL A 3 29.75 -26.83 -10.16
CA VAL A 3 29.28 -25.57 -9.61
C VAL A 3 30.49 -24.83 -9.04
N THR A 4 30.80 -23.68 -9.63
CA THR A 4 31.90 -22.82 -9.20
C THR A 4 31.55 -22.08 -7.91
N ARG A 5 32.56 -21.76 -7.10
CA ARG A 5 32.43 -20.99 -5.85
C ARG A 5 31.70 -19.66 -6.07
N ASP A 6 31.91 -19.01 -7.20
CA ASP A 6 31.29 -17.71 -7.52
C ASP A 6 29.77 -17.83 -7.66
N ILE A 7 29.29 -18.90 -8.28
CA ILE A 7 27.85 -19.18 -8.40
C ILE A 7 27.24 -19.40 -7.01
N ILE A 8 27.94 -20.11 -6.13
CA ILE A 8 27.48 -20.31 -4.75
C ILE A 8 27.41 -18.96 -4.03
N ASN A 9 28.44 -18.12 -4.13
CA ASN A 9 28.49 -16.80 -3.50
C ASN A 9 27.34 -15.90 -3.96
N ASP A 10 27.00 -15.89 -5.25
CA ASP A 10 25.87 -15.13 -5.78
C ASP A 10 24.52 -15.65 -5.25
N LEU A 11 24.43 -16.95 -4.94
CA LEU A 11 23.24 -17.57 -4.39
C LEU A 11 23.11 -17.40 -2.86
N ILE A 12 24.19 -17.04 -2.14
CA ILE A 12 24.17 -16.88 -0.68
C ILE A 12 23.15 -15.83 -0.21
N PRO A 13 23.08 -14.61 -0.78
CA PRO A 13 22.07 -13.62 -0.38
C PRO A 13 20.64 -14.15 -0.53
N LEU A 14 20.36 -14.86 -1.62
CA LEU A 14 19.05 -15.46 -1.90
C LEU A 14 18.73 -16.62 -0.94
N TYR A 15 19.74 -17.41 -0.59
CA TYR A 15 19.65 -18.48 0.41
C TYR A 15 19.33 -17.91 1.80
N VAL A 16 20.02 -16.83 2.21
CA VAL A 16 19.80 -16.16 3.50
C VAL A 16 18.43 -15.46 3.54
N ALA A 17 18.01 -14.85 2.43
CA ALA A 17 16.67 -14.26 2.29
C ALA A 17 15.53 -15.30 2.17
N ASN A 18 15.87 -16.58 2.08
CA ASN A 18 14.94 -17.70 1.88
C ASN A 18 14.11 -17.60 0.58
N GLU A 19 14.62 -16.87 -0.42
CA GLU A 19 13.96 -16.60 -1.70
C GLU A 19 14.35 -17.59 -2.81
N CYS A 20 15.27 -18.51 -2.52
CA CYS A 20 15.70 -19.54 -3.45
C CYS A 20 14.72 -20.74 -3.52
N SER A 21 14.62 -21.36 -4.70
CA SER A 21 13.86 -22.60 -4.91
C SER A 21 14.41 -23.75 -4.05
N ALA A 22 13.61 -24.80 -3.86
CA ALA A 22 14.01 -25.96 -3.06
C ALA A 22 15.29 -26.62 -3.61
N ASP A 23 15.41 -26.73 -4.93
CA ASP A 23 16.58 -27.32 -5.61
C ASP A 23 17.83 -26.46 -5.42
N THR A 24 17.72 -25.14 -5.56
CA THR A 24 18.83 -24.21 -5.33
C THR A 24 19.28 -24.23 -3.87
N ARG A 25 18.35 -24.37 -2.92
CA ARG A 25 18.65 -24.48 -1.50
C ARG A 25 19.44 -25.76 -1.20
N ALA A 26 19.00 -26.90 -1.74
CA ALA A 26 19.68 -28.18 -1.57
C ALA A 26 21.12 -28.13 -2.12
N LEU A 27 21.30 -27.49 -3.28
CA LEU A 27 22.61 -27.31 -3.91
C LEU A 27 23.57 -26.48 -3.04
N VAL A 28 23.13 -25.33 -2.53
CA VAL A 28 23.94 -24.48 -1.64
C VAL A 28 24.29 -25.23 -0.35
N GLN A 29 23.33 -25.97 0.21
CA GLN A 29 23.54 -26.74 1.44
C GLN A 29 24.54 -27.89 1.26
N GLU A 30 24.48 -28.60 0.15
CA GLU A 30 25.45 -29.65 -0.20
C GLU A 30 26.87 -29.06 -0.38
N TYR A 31 26.98 -27.87 -0.98
CA TYR A 31 28.27 -27.19 -1.16
C TYR A 31 28.86 -26.71 0.18
N LEU A 32 28.03 -26.18 1.08
CA LEU A 32 28.44 -25.76 2.42
C LEU A 32 28.85 -26.95 3.30
N GLN A 33 28.21 -28.13 3.17
CA GLN A 33 28.63 -29.35 3.85
C GLN A 33 30.01 -29.83 3.40
N LYS A 34 30.31 -29.70 2.09
CA LYS A 34 31.63 -30.05 1.54
C LYS A 34 32.72 -29.03 1.89
N ASN A 35 32.34 -27.79 2.26
CA ASN A 35 33.26 -26.68 2.54
C ASN A 35 32.94 -26.00 3.89
N PRO A 36 33.28 -26.64 5.03
CA PRO A 36 32.92 -26.14 6.36
C PRO A 36 33.49 -24.75 6.67
N GLN A 37 34.64 -24.39 6.09
CA GLN A 37 35.25 -23.06 6.26
C GLN A 37 34.36 -21.92 5.75
N LEU A 38 33.70 -22.12 4.61
CA LEU A 38 32.75 -21.16 4.03
C LEU A 38 31.46 -21.07 4.86
N ALA A 39 31.02 -22.18 5.43
CA ALA A 39 29.83 -22.22 6.29
C ALA A 39 30.05 -21.42 7.59
N ASP A 40 31.24 -21.51 8.18
CA ASP A 40 31.61 -20.73 9.36
C ASP A 40 31.76 -19.24 9.06
N GLU A 41 32.34 -18.88 7.91
CA GLU A 41 32.43 -17.49 7.44
C GLU A 41 31.04 -16.88 7.22
N LEU A 42 30.14 -17.63 6.56
CA LEU A 42 28.76 -17.22 6.36
C LEU A 42 28.02 -17.02 7.68
N ARG A 43 28.18 -17.95 8.64
CA ARG A 43 27.58 -17.81 9.98
C ARG A 43 28.05 -16.56 10.69
N ARG A 44 29.33 -16.20 10.59
CA ARG A 44 29.86 -14.95 11.18
C ARG A 44 29.25 -13.72 10.51
N ILE A 45 29.12 -13.72 9.18
CA ILE A 45 28.53 -12.60 8.43
C ILE A 45 27.05 -12.41 8.80
N ILE A 46 26.26 -13.48 8.89
CA ILE A 46 24.85 -13.42 9.27
C ILE A 46 24.66 -13.00 10.73
N SER A 47 25.53 -13.47 11.62
CA SER A 47 25.45 -13.14 13.06
C SER A 47 26.01 -11.76 13.41
N THR A 48 26.68 -11.08 12.46
CA THR A 48 27.11 -9.71 12.63
C THR A 48 25.97 -8.78 12.23
N PRO A 49 25.30 -8.09 13.18
CA PRO A 49 24.20 -7.21 12.84
C PRO A 49 24.71 -6.02 12.04
N VAL A 50 24.33 -5.94 10.76
CA VAL A 50 24.63 -4.79 9.90
C VAL A 50 23.77 -3.60 10.37
N PRO A 51 24.38 -2.49 10.83
CA PRO A 51 23.62 -1.29 11.19
C PRO A 51 22.93 -0.74 9.93
N GLY A 52 21.60 -0.76 9.91
CA GLY A 52 20.80 -0.28 8.78
C GLY A 52 20.29 -1.36 7.81
N ALA A 53 20.39 -2.65 8.17
CA ALA A 53 19.69 -3.70 7.44
C ALA A 53 18.17 -3.41 7.43
N VAL A 54 17.65 -3.04 6.26
CA VAL A 54 16.22 -2.92 6.02
C VAL A 54 15.62 -4.31 6.23
N PRO A 55 14.61 -4.49 7.09
CA PRO A 55 14.00 -5.79 7.29
C PRO A 55 13.50 -6.31 5.94
N SER A 56 13.95 -7.51 5.56
CA SER A 56 13.55 -8.18 4.33
C SER A 56 12.02 -8.22 4.26
N GLY A 57 11.45 -7.45 3.33
CA GLY A 57 10.02 -7.12 3.28
C GLY A 57 9.08 -8.29 2.94
N ASN A 58 9.55 -9.52 2.84
CA ASN A 58 8.74 -10.65 2.36
C ASN A 58 7.95 -11.34 3.49
N GLY A 59 7.32 -10.55 4.35
CA GLY A 59 6.46 -11.02 5.43
C GLY A 59 4.98 -10.65 5.23
N PRO A 60 4.03 -11.40 5.83
CA PRO A 60 2.61 -11.06 5.86
C PRO A 60 2.32 -9.66 6.44
N ASP A 61 3.30 -9.05 7.10
CA ASP A 61 3.26 -7.70 7.63
C ASP A 61 3.39 -6.60 6.57
N GLU A 62 4.04 -6.85 5.44
CA GLU A 62 4.08 -5.89 4.32
C GLU A 62 2.70 -5.81 3.65
N VAL A 63 2.04 -6.95 3.46
CA VAL A 63 0.65 -7.01 2.96
C VAL A 63 -0.31 -6.31 3.92
N ARG A 64 -0.07 -6.38 5.24
CA ARG A 64 -0.85 -5.63 6.25
C ARG A 64 -0.59 -4.14 6.15
N ALA A 65 0.66 -3.71 6.05
CA ALA A 65 1.03 -2.30 5.88
C ALA A 65 0.42 -1.71 4.60
N PHE A 66 0.48 -2.42 3.47
CA PHE A 66 -0.19 -2.02 2.22
C PHE A 66 -1.72 -1.97 2.36
N ARG A 67 -2.33 -2.93 3.07
CA ARG A 67 -3.78 -2.97 3.29
C ARG A 67 -4.25 -1.80 4.17
N GLU A 68 -3.47 -1.45 5.18
CA GLU A 68 -3.74 -0.31 6.05
C GLU A 68 -3.57 1.02 5.31
N ALA A 69 -2.50 1.17 4.53
CA ALA A 69 -2.31 2.31 3.64
C ALA A 69 -3.49 2.44 2.66
N ARG A 70 -3.89 1.34 2.02
CA ARG A 70 -5.01 1.32 1.08
C ARG A 70 -6.34 1.68 1.76
N ARG A 71 -6.58 1.25 3.00
CA ARG A 71 -7.78 1.63 3.77
C ARG A 71 -7.83 3.12 4.07
N ARG A 72 -6.70 3.74 4.44
CA ARG A 72 -6.60 5.19 4.67
C ARG A 72 -6.89 5.97 3.40
N LEU A 73 -6.29 5.56 2.28
CA LEU A 73 -6.57 6.15 0.96
C LEU A 73 -8.03 5.97 0.54
N ARG A 74 -8.63 4.79 0.76
CA ARG A 74 -10.03 4.53 0.41
C ARG A 74 -10.97 5.42 1.21
N ARG A 75 -10.79 5.55 2.53
CA ARG A 75 -11.62 6.45 3.36
C ARG A 75 -11.56 7.89 2.86
N ARG A 76 -10.35 8.38 2.56
CA ARG A 76 -10.14 9.73 2.06
C ARG A 76 -10.76 9.95 0.68
N SER A 77 -10.70 8.94 -0.20
CA SER A 77 -11.35 8.95 -1.50
C SER A 77 -12.87 8.94 -1.39
N TRP A 78 -13.45 8.15 -0.49
CA TRP A 78 -14.90 8.14 -0.23
C TRP A 78 -15.40 9.50 0.30
N LEU A 79 -14.68 10.11 1.26
CA LEU A 79 -15.02 11.45 1.75
C LEU A 79 -15.00 12.50 0.64
N MET A 80 -14.00 12.46 -0.25
CA MET A 80 -13.91 13.34 -1.40
C MET A 80 -15.06 13.09 -2.40
N ALA A 81 -15.38 11.83 -2.68
CA ALA A 81 -16.48 11.46 -3.57
C ALA A 81 -17.83 11.97 -3.03
N PHE A 82 -18.11 11.80 -1.73
CA PHE A 82 -19.32 12.35 -1.11
C PHE A 82 -19.33 13.87 -1.16
N ALA A 83 -18.24 14.55 -0.82
CA ALA A 83 -18.16 16.00 -0.88
C ALA A 83 -18.47 16.54 -2.30
N ILE A 84 -17.90 15.90 -3.33
CA ILE A 84 -18.16 16.26 -4.74
C ILE A 84 -19.63 15.99 -5.09
N PHE A 85 -20.15 14.80 -4.76
CA PHE A 85 -21.52 14.42 -5.06
C PHE A 85 -22.53 15.39 -4.45
N PHE A 86 -22.41 15.69 -3.15
CA PHE A 86 -23.30 16.63 -2.46
C PHE A 86 -23.15 18.07 -2.96
N SER A 87 -21.96 18.46 -3.43
CA SER A 87 -21.73 19.78 -4.02
C SER A 87 -22.30 19.89 -5.45
N LEU A 88 -22.30 18.80 -6.22
CA LEU A 88 -22.83 18.77 -7.60
C LEU A 88 -24.32 18.45 -7.67
N ALA A 89 -24.88 17.74 -6.69
CA ALA A 89 -26.31 17.37 -6.68
C ALA A 89 -27.26 18.57 -6.85
N PRO A 90 -27.04 19.75 -6.20
CA PRO A 90 -27.85 20.94 -6.42
C PRO A 90 -27.83 21.50 -7.85
N LEU A 91 -26.73 21.23 -8.59
CA LEU A 91 -26.52 21.66 -9.97
C LEU A 91 -27.04 20.64 -10.99
N SER A 92 -27.58 19.51 -10.53
CA SER A 92 -28.16 18.49 -11.39
C SER A 92 -29.45 18.99 -12.02
N PHE A 93 -29.64 18.64 -13.30
CA PHE A 93 -30.85 18.89 -14.05
C PHE A 93 -31.37 17.55 -14.60
N PHE A 94 -32.69 17.35 -14.55
CA PHE A 94 -33.34 16.18 -15.12
C PHE A 94 -34.27 16.62 -16.24
N SER A 95 -34.16 15.97 -17.41
CA SER A 95 -35.03 16.23 -18.56
C SER A 95 -35.93 15.03 -18.81
N GLY A 96 -37.24 15.20 -18.58
CA GLY A 96 -38.25 14.19 -18.88
C GLY A 96 -39.46 14.84 -19.56
N GLY A 97 -39.89 14.29 -20.70
CA GLY A 97 -41.15 14.69 -21.36
C GLY A 97 -41.23 16.14 -21.85
N GLY A 98 -40.11 16.77 -22.22
CA GLY A 98 -40.11 18.13 -22.79
C GLY A 98 -39.98 19.29 -21.78
N GLN A 99 -39.96 18.99 -20.47
CA GLN A 99 -39.65 19.97 -19.43
C GLN A 99 -38.28 19.69 -18.80
N THR A 100 -37.48 20.74 -18.61
CA THR A 100 -36.21 20.66 -17.89
C THR A 100 -36.43 21.11 -16.46
N TRP A 101 -36.34 20.16 -15.53
CA TRP A 101 -36.44 20.42 -14.10
C TRP A 101 -35.06 20.71 -13.55
N TRP A 102 -34.90 21.92 -13.02
CA TRP A 102 -33.66 22.36 -12.39
C TRP A 102 -33.86 22.25 -10.89
N MET A 103 -33.11 21.37 -10.24
CA MET A 103 -33.27 21.11 -8.81
C MET A 103 -33.08 22.38 -7.96
N LEU A 104 -32.17 23.26 -8.40
CA LEU A 104 -31.93 24.59 -7.85
C LEU A 104 -33.12 25.57 -8.00
N ARG A 105 -33.88 25.46 -9.10
CA ARG A 105 -34.96 26.38 -9.46
C ARG A 105 -36.33 25.92 -8.97
N ASP A 106 -36.64 24.63 -9.12
CA ASP A 106 -37.95 24.07 -8.75
C ASP A 106 -38.03 23.67 -7.27
N SER A 107 -36.88 23.43 -6.61
CA SER A 107 -36.86 22.95 -5.23
C SER A 107 -35.71 23.55 -4.41
N ALA A 108 -35.68 24.87 -4.28
CA ALA A 108 -34.64 25.61 -3.55
C ALA A 108 -34.35 25.08 -2.12
N GLY A 109 -35.36 24.52 -1.44
CA GLY A 109 -35.20 23.90 -0.12
C GLY A 109 -34.32 22.65 -0.14
N SER A 110 -34.49 21.77 -1.12
CA SER A 110 -33.66 20.56 -1.24
C SER A 110 -32.21 20.93 -1.60
N ALA A 111 -32.03 21.89 -2.51
CA ALA A 111 -30.72 22.38 -2.93
C ALA A 111 -29.90 22.94 -1.75
N LEU A 112 -30.54 23.67 -0.83
CA LEU A 112 -29.88 24.16 0.40
C LEU A 112 -29.46 23.00 1.33
N VAL A 113 -30.27 21.96 1.48
CA VAL A 113 -29.92 20.78 2.29
C VAL A 113 -28.72 20.05 1.69
N TYR A 114 -28.68 19.84 0.38
CA TYR A 114 -27.53 19.21 -0.29
C TYR A 114 -26.27 20.09 -0.20
N ALA A 115 -26.40 21.41 -0.36
CA ALA A 115 -25.27 22.34 -0.24
C ALA A 115 -24.68 22.36 1.18
N THR A 116 -25.52 22.40 2.22
CA THR A 116 -25.06 22.36 3.62
C THR A 116 -24.38 21.03 3.95
N LEU A 117 -24.93 19.90 3.50
CA LEU A 117 -24.28 18.58 3.62
C LEU A 117 -22.92 18.55 2.92
N GLY A 118 -22.83 19.06 1.69
CA GLY A 118 -21.57 19.16 0.96
C GLY A 118 -20.51 19.97 1.72
N LEU A 119 -20.92 21.09 2.31
CA LEU A 119 -20.05 21.96 3.12
C LEU A 119 -19.54 21.22 4.37
N VAL A 120 -20.41 20.47 5.07
CA VAL A 120 -20.02 19.62 6.20
C VAL A 120 -18.99 18.56 5.78
N PHE A 121 -19.21 17.87 4.66
CA PHE A 121 -18.25 16.87 4.16
C PHE A 121 -16.90 17.51 3.76
N TRP A 122 -16.89 18.72 3.20
CA TRP A 122 -15.68 19.48 2.94
C TRP A 122 -14.93 19.87 4.20
N ILE A 123 -15.64 20.30 5.25
CA ILE A 123 -15.04 20.63 6.56
C ILE A 123 -14.39 19.37 7.17
N ILE A 124 -15.09 18.24 7.17
CA ILE A 124 -14.57 16.96 7.68
C ILE A 124 -13.32 16.54 6.89
N TYR A 125 -13.36 16.63 5.55
CA TYR A 125 -12.20 16.33 4.71
C TYR A 125 -11.01 17.26 5.00
N ALA A 126 -11.26 18.57 5.18
CA ALA A 126 -10.21 19.53 5.51
C ALA A 126 -9.58 19.26 6.88
N MET A 127 -10.39 18.86 7.88
CA MET A 127 -9.91 18.47 9.20
C MET A 127 -9.06 17.19 9.18
N ASP A 128 -9.52 16.15 8.47
CA ASP A 128 -8.78 14.89 8.31
C ASP A 128 -7.43 15.11 7.59
N ARG A 129 -7.43 15.98 6.56
CA ARG A 129 -6.22 16.41 5.86
C ARG A 129 -5.26 17.20 6.75
N ARG A 130 -5.75 18.03 7.68
CA ARG A 130 -4.90 18.78 8.62
C ARG A 130 -4.26 17.85 9.66
N ARG A 131 -5.02 16.91 10.23
CA ARG A 131 -4.49 15.93 11.21
C ARG A 131 -3.40 15.03 10.65
N SER A 132 -3.49 14.70 9.36
CA SER A 132 -2.49 13.86 8.69
C SER A 132 -1.16 14.58 8.39
N ARG A 133 -1.08 15.91 8.55
CA ARG A 133 0.13 16.72 8.29
C ARG A 133 0.91 17.08 9.54
N SER A 134 0.38 16.79 10.73
CA SER A 134 1.02 17.10 12.01
C SER A 134 1.75 15.90 12.65
N PHE A 135 1.94 14.83 11.89
CA PHE A 135 2.75 13.65 12.22
C PHE A 135 3.81 13.51 11.13
#